data_AF-A0A519H642-F1
#
_entry.id   AF-A0A519H642-F1
#
_cell.length_a   1.000
_cell.length_b   1.000
_cell.length_c   1.000
_cell.angle_alpha   90.00
_cell.angle_beta   90.00
_cell.angle_gamma   90.00
#
_symmetry.space_group_name_H-M   'P 1'
#
loop_
_entity.id
_entity.type
_entity.pdbx_description
1 polymer ?
#
loop_
_entity_poly.entity_id
_entity_poly.type
_entity_poly.pdbx_seq_one_letter_code
_entity_poly.pdbx_strand_id
1 'polypeptide(L)'
;MTDVFAEHAVLADKLGVDIDPELLSLALTHRSYAYENGGIPHNERLEFLGDSILGQAVTVHLFRRHPQLDEGFLAKRRASVVSTV
;
A
#
# COMPACT_ATOMS: atom_id res chain seq x y z
N MET A 1 -25.77 2.41 -0.73
CA MET A 1 -24.89 1.41 -1.38
C MET A 1 -24.34 1.90 -2.71
N THR A 2 -25.10 2.65 -3.52
CA THR A 2 -24.68 3.19 -4.82
C THR A 2 -23.53 4.22 -4.75
N ASP A 3 -23.38 4.92 -3.63
CA ASP A 3 -22.43 6.04 -3.46
C ASP A 3 -20.98 5.56 -3.23
N VAL A 4 -20.79 4.54 -2.38
CA VAL A 4 -19.46 3.97 -2.06
C VAL A 4 -18.77 3.39 -3.29
N PHE A 5 -19.51 2.71 -4.16
CA PHE A 5 -18.96 2.17 -5.41
C PHE A 5 -18.51 3.28 -6.37
N ALA A 6 -19.19 4.44 -6.37
CA ALA A 6 -18.80 5.59 -7.17
C ALA A 6 -17.51 6.23 -6.64
N GLU A 7 -17.36 6.36 -5.32
CA GLU A 7 -16.12 6.88 -4.70
C GLU A 7 -14.92 5.95 -4.93
N HIS A 8 -15.12 4.63 -4.83
CA HIS A 8 -14.09 3.64 -5.12
C HIS A 8 -13.64 3.68 -6.58
N ALA A 9 -14.57 3.90 -7.54
CA ALA A 9 -14.24 4.04 -8.95
C ALA A 9 -13.35 5.27 -9.22
N VAL A 10 -13.61 6.40 -8.55
CA VAL A 10 -12.76 7.59 -8.65
C VAL A 10 -11.35 7.33 -8.13
N LEU A 11 -11.21 6.54 -7.05
CA LEU A 11 -9.90 6.18 -6.52
C LEU A 11 -9.12 5.25 -7.48
N ALA A 12 -9.78 4.23 -8.04
CA ALA A 12 -9.16 3.32 -9.01
C ALA A 12 -8.66 4.07 -10.26
N ASP A 13 -9.47 5.00 -10.79
CA ASP A 13 -9.08 5.84 -11.93
C ASP A 13 -7.85 6.72 -11.60
N LYS A 14 -7.83 7.36 -10.42
CA LYS A 14 -6.67 8.15 -9.97
C LYS A 14 -5.41 7.30 -9.77
N LEU A 15 -5.55 6.05 -9.33
CA LEU A 15 -4.43 5.11 -9.20
C LEU A 15 -3.97 4.57 -10.55
N GLY A 16 -4.80 4.70 -11.60
CA GLY A 16 -4.48 4.25 -12.96
C GLY A 16 -4.40 2.72 -13.10
N VAL A 17 -5.09 1.98 -12.22
CA VAL A 17 -5.10 0.52 -12.22
C VAL A 17 -6.53 -0.01 -12.08
N ASP A 18 -6.80 -1.12 -12.76
CA ASP A 18 -8.03 -1.88 -12.56
C ASP A 18 -7.91 -2.73 -11.29
N ILE A 19 -8.81 -2.53 -10.33
CA ILE A 19 -8.81 -3.22 -9.04
C ILE A 19 -10.20 -3.80 -8.83
N ASP A 20 -10.25 -5.09 -8.50
CA ASP A 20 -11.49 -5.74 -8.10
C ASP A 20 -12.19 -4.93 -6.97
N PRO A 21 -13.49 -4.60 -7.11
CA PRO A 21 -14.19 -3.74 -6.16
C PRO A 21 -14.23 -4.29 -4.73
N GLU A 22 -14.30 -5.61 -4.55
CA GLU A 22 -14.29 -6.24 -3.23
C GLU A 22 -12.90 -6.16 -2.60
N LEU A 23 -11.85 -6.38 -3.39
CA LEU A 23 -10.47 -6.18 -2.97
C LEU A 23 -10.19 -4.73 -2.56
N LEU A 24 -10.68 -3.75 -3.32
CA LEU A 24 -10.53 -2.34 -2.99
C LEU A 24 -11.28 -1.99 -1.70
N SER A 25 -12.51 -2.51 -1.53
CA SER A 25 -13.26 -2.35 -0.29
C SER A 25 -12.51 -2.94 0.91
N LEU A 26 -11.91 -4.13 0.77
CA LEU A 26 -11.09 -4.75 1.81
C LEU A 26 -9.85 -3.91 2.13
N ALA A 27 -9.14 -3.42 1.12
CA ALA A 27 -7.94 -2.59 1.28
C ALA A 27 -8.23 -1.27 2.04
N LEU A 28 -9.43 -0.72 1.86
CA LEU A 28 -9.89 0.50 2.52
C LEU A 28 -10.56 0.26 3.88
N THR A 29 -10.70 -1.00 4.32
CA THR A 29 -11.33 -1.33 5.60
C THR A 29 -10.31 -1.36 6.74
N HIS A 30 -10.31 -0.31 7.56
CA HIS A 30 -9.47 -0.24 8.77
C HIS A 30 -9.97 -1.18 9.88
N ARG A 31 -9.04 -1.72 10.67
CA ARG A 31 -9.32 -2.66 11.78
C ARG A 31 -10.37 -2.16 12.79
N SER A 32 -10.37 -0.87 13.14
CA SER A 32 -11.36 -0.33 14.09
C SER A 32 -12.78 -0.40 13.54
N TYR A 33 -12.97 -0.01 12.29
CA TYR A 33 -14.27 -0.11 11.61
C TYR A 33 -14.70 -1.59 11.54
N ALA A 34 -13.76 -2.48 11.22
CA ALA A 34 -14.04 -3.90 11.11
C ALA A 34 -14.56 -4.52 12.41
N TYR A 35 -13.94 -4.17 13.56
CA TYR A 35 -14.37 -4.64 14.87
C TYR A 35 -15.72 -4.06 15.30
N GLU A 36 -15.99 -2.79 15.00
CA GLU A 36 -17.28 -2.15 15.30
C GLU A 36 -18.44 -2.73 14.47
N ASN A 37 -18.15 -3.28 13.29
CA ASN A 37 -19.15 -3.80 12.36
C ASN A 37 -19.23 -5.34 12.33
N GLY A 38 -19.00 -5.98 13.47
CA GLY A 38 -19.19 -7.44 13.61
C GLY A 38 -17.98 -8.28 13.22
N GLY A 39 -16.78 -7.71 13.23
CA GLY A 39 -15.54 -8.43 12.95
C GLY A 39 -15.39 -8.82 11.49
N ILE A 40 -15.81 -7.95 10.57
CA ILE A 40 -15.61 -8.15 9.13
C ILE A 40 -14.11 -8.20 8.78
N PRO A 41 -13.72 -8.74 7.61
CA PRO A 41 -12.34 -8.69 7.15
C PRO A 41 -11.80 -7.24 7.06
N HIS A 42 -10.50 -7.06 7.32
CA HIS A 42 -9.81 -5.76 7.28
C HIS A 42 -8.45 -5.85 6.57
N ASN A 43 -7.84 -4.68 6.36
CA ASN A 43 -6.71 -4.51 5.46
C ASN A 43 -5.33 -4.96 5.99
N GLU A 44 -5.14 -5.24 7.27
CA GLU A 44 -3.81 -5.58 7.86
C GLU A 44 -3.01 -6.64 7.09
N ARG A 45 -3.67 -7.68 6.56
CA ARG A 45 -2.99 -8.70 5.73
C ARG A 45 -2.53 -8.17 4.38
N LEU A 46 -3.31 -7.26 3.77
CA LEU A 46 -2.95 -6.58 2.53
C LEU A 46 -1.86 -5.54 2.78
N GLU A 47 -1.91 -4.84 3.90
CA GLU A 47 -0.87 -3.91 4.36
C GLU A 47 0.47 -4.65 4.51
N PHE A 48 0.49 -5.78 5.21
CA PHE A 48 1.69 -6.60 5.38
C PHE A 48 2.29 -7.04 4.03
N LEU A 49 1.45 -7.47 3.08
CA LEU A 49 1.90 -7.81 1.73
C LEU A 49 2.43 -6.58 0.99
N GLY A 50 1.69 -5.48 1.03
CA GLY A 50 2.01 -4.22 0.36
C GLY A 50 3.32 -3.61 0.82
N ASP A 51 3.61 -3.65 2.11
CA ASP A 51 4.86 -3.17 2.70
C ASP A 51 6.08 -3.92 2.13
N SER A 52 5.98 -5.25 2.04
CA SER A 52 7.05 -6.08 1.45
C SER A 52 7.27 -5.76 -0.04
N ILE A 53 6.19 -5.59 -0.81
CA ILE A 53 6.25 -5.27 -2.24
C ILE A 53 6.84 -3.87 -2.46
N LEU A 54 6.36 -2.86 -1.72
CA LEU A 54 6.86 -1.49 -1.81
C LEU A 54 8.34 -1.42 -1.38
N GLY A 55 8.70 -2.07 -0.28
CA GLY A 55 10.08 -2.14 0.20
C GLY A 55 11.02 -2.75 -0.83
N GLN A 56 10.60 -3.81 -1.55
CA GLN A 56 11.37 -4.38 -2.65
C GLN A 56 11.49 -3.40 -3.83
N ALA A 57 10.37 -2.82 -4.29
CA ALA A 57 10.36 -1.89 -5.42
C ALA A 57 11.30 -0.69 -5.19
N VAL A 58 11.27 -0.10 -4.00
CA VAL A 58 12.17 1.00 -3.62
C VAL A 58 13.62 0.52 -3.55
N THR A 59 13.88 -0.66 -2.98
CA THR A 59 15.23 -1.24 -2.92
C THR A 59 15.82 -1.42 -4.32
N VAL A 60 15.05 -2.02 -5.25
CA VAL A 60 15.47 -2.22 -6.65
C VAL A 60 15.72 -0.88 -7.34
N HIS A 61 14.84 0.10 -7.13
CA HIS A 61 15.00 1.43 -7.71
C HIS A 61 16.30 2.11 -7.23
N LEU A 62 16.55 2.12 -5.92
CA LEU A 62 17.76 2.73 -5.33
C LEU A 62 19.04 2.03 -5.79
N PHE A 63 19.05 0.70 -5.79
CA PHE A 63 20.18 -0.11 -6.25
C PHE A 63 20.56 0.23 -7.70
N ARG A 64 19.57 0.30 -8.61
CA ARG A 64 19.80 0.61 -10.02
C ARG A 64 20.17 2.06 -10.27
N ARG A 65 19.58 3.00 -9.52
CA ARG A 65 19.79 4.45 -9.70
C ARG A 65 21.09 4.95 -9.09
N HIS A 66 21.64 4.23 -8.11
CA HIS A 66 22.83 4.62 -7.36
C HIS A 66 23.85 3.48 -7.23
N PRO A 67 24.38 2.94 -8.34
CA PRO A 67 25.26 1.77 -8.35
C PRO A 67 26.58 1.95 -7.56
N GLN A 68 26.96 3.19 -7.26
CA GLN A 68 28.17 3.56 -6.53
C GLN A 68 28.00 3.67 -5.01
N LEU A 69 26.76 3.63 -4.50
CA LEU A 69 26.51 3.71 -3.06
C LEU A 69 26.66 2.34 -2.42
N ASP A 70 27.25 2.30 -1.23
CA ASP A 70 27.26 1.10 -0.40
C ASP A 70 25.88 0.82 0.21
N GLU A 71 25.75 -0.36 0.80
CA GLU A 71 24.54 -0.83 1.45
C GLU A 71 24.02 0.13 2.53
N GLY A 72 24.91 0.72 3.33
CA GLY A 72 24.53 1.61 4.42
C GLY A 72 23.83 2.88 3.92
N PHE A 73 24.38 3.50 2.87
CA PHE A 73 23.74 4.66 2.24
C PHE A 73 22.43 4.30 1.54
N LEU A 74 22.35 3.14 0.89
CA LEU A 74 21.11 2.65 0.27
C LEU A 74 20.02 2.40 1.32
N ALA A 75 20.37 1.76 2.44
CA ALA A 75 19.46 1.49 3.54
C ALA A 75 18.92 2.79 4.18
N LYS A 76 19.79 3.78 4.40
CA LYS A 76 19.38 5.10 4.92
C LYS A 76 18.42 5.82 3.98
N ARG A 77 18.66 5.77 2.66
CA ARG A 77 17.75 6.35 1.66
C ARG A 77 16.43 5.60 1.59
N ARG A 78 16.44 4.27 1.63
CA ARG A 78 15.22 3.48 1.69
C ARG A 78 14.37 3.91 2.89
N ALA A 79 14.97 3.96 4.08
CA ALA A 79 14.27 4.41 5.29
C ALA A 79 13.65 5.81 5.12
N SER A 80 14.33 6.76 4.48
CA SER A 80 13.75 8.10 4.26
C SER A 80 12.55 8.15 3.30
N VAL A 81 12.37 7.13 2.44
CA VAL A 81 11.32 7.12 1.41
C VAL A 81 10.11 6.30 1.83
N VAL A 82 10.31 5.21 2.58
CA VAL A 82 9.22 4.28 2.96
C VAL A 82 8.92 4.26 4.46
N SER A 83 9.67 5.01 5.29
CA SER A 83 9.32 5.13 6.71
C SER A 83 8.26 6.21 6.89
N THR A 84 7.15 5.82 7.48
CA THR A 84 6.25 6.71 8.18
C THR A 84 6.99 7.13 9.47
N VAL A 85 7.33 8.40 9.60
CA VAL A 85 7.91 8.95 10.85
C VAL A 85 6.92 8.76 12.00
#